data_AF-C5LX71-F1
#
_entry.id   AF-C5LX71-F1
#
_cell.length_a   1.000
_cell.length_b   1.000
_cell.length_c   1.000
_cell.angle_alpha   90.00
_cell.angle_beta   90.00
_cell.angle_gamma   90.00
#
_symmetry.space_group_name_H-M   'P 1'
#
loop_
_entity.id
_entity.type
_entity.pdbx_description
1 polymer ?
#
loop_
_entity_poly.entity_id
_entity_poly.type
_entity_poly.pdbx_seq_one_letter_code
_entity_poly.pdbx_strand_id
1 'polypeptide(L)'
;MAPKTAAASKPAADKKRRSSRKETFNSYIFKVLKQVHPKTGISKKSMMIMNSLVSDTFDRIVSEAGRLCKYSNKGTLSSREIKLRFAWSCR
;
A
#
# COMPACT_ATOMS: atom_id res chain seq x y z
N MET A 1 -18.81 -62.60 -7.53
CA MET A 1 -19.07 -61.81 -8.76
C MET A 1 -18.64 -60.37 -8.50
N ALA A 2 -17.41 -60.00 -8.89
CA ALA A 2 -17.06 -58.61 -9.19
C ALA A 2 -17.64 -58.27 -10.59
N PRO A 3 -17.64 -57.02 -11.11
CA PRO A 3 -16.96 -55.80 -10.61
C PRO A 3 -17.85 -54.53 -10.67
N LYS A 4 -17.38 -53.40 -10.12
CA LYS A 4 -17.46 -52.10 -10.81
C LYS A 4 -16.52 -51.06 -10.19
N THR A 5 -15.58 -50.67 -11.03
CA THR A 5 -14.63 -49.56 -10.97
C THR A 5 -15.32 -48.19 -10.85
N ALA A 6 -14.76 -47.28 -10.05
CA ALA A 6 -14.67 -45.86 -10.41
C ALA A 6 -13.78 -45.05 -9.44
N ALA A 7 -12.67 -44.56 -10.00
CA ALA A 7 -12.07 -43.25 -9.79
C ALA A 7 -11.62 -42.83 -8.37
N ALA A 8 -10.28 -42.85 -8.22
CA ALA A 8 -9.53 -42.08 -7.25
C ALA A 8 -9.95 -40.59 -7.25
N SER A 9 -10.49 -40.12 -6.13
CA SER A 9 -10.64 -38.71 -5.81
C SER A 9 -9.28 -38.16 -5.36
N LYS A 10 -8.51 -37.64 -6.33
CA LYS A 10 -7.32 -36.81 -6.08
C LYS A 10 -7.69 -35.56 -5.27
N PRO A 11 -6.79 -35.08 -4.38
CA PRO A 11 -7.10 -34.14 -3.32
C PRO A 11 -7.64 -32.82 -3.88
N ALA A 12 -8.66 -32.28 -3.22
CA ALA A 12 -9.09 -30.91 -3.44
C ALA A 12 -7.88 -29.99 -3.24
N ALA A 13 -7.34 -29.49 -4.34
CA ALA A 13 -6.26 -28.53 -4.33
C ALA A 13 -6.68 -27.36 -3.44
N ASP A 14 -6.00 -27.22 -2.30
CA ASP A 14 -6.04 -26.05 -1.44
C ASP A 14 -6.02 -24.81 -2.32
N LYS A 15 -7.20 -24.18 -2.46
CA LYS A 15 -7.30 -22.83 -3.02
C LYS A 15 -6.59 -21.93 -2.03
N LYS A 16 -5.28 -21.80 -2.23
CA LYS A 16 -4.36 -20.89 -1.56
C LYS A 16 -5.09 -19.57 -1.44
N ARG A 17 -5.56 -19.27 -0.21
CA ARG A 17 -6.28 -18.04 0.13
C ARG A 17 -5.57 -16.90 -0.57
N ARG A 18 -6.29 -16.18 -1.45
CA ARG A 18 -5.78 -14.97 -2.11
C ARG A 18 -5.16 -14.11 -1.02
N SER A 19 -3.83 -14.08 -0.98
CA SER A 19 -3.09 -13.29 -0.02
C SER A 19 -3.60 -11.86 -0.17
N SER A 20 -4.07 -11.29 0.94
CA SER A 20 -4.53 -9.90 0.97
C SER A 20 -3.49 -9.04 0.25
N ARG A 21 -3.93 -8.30 -0.76
CA ARG A 21 -3.07 -7.46 -1.58
C ARG A 21 -2.44 -6.44 -0.64
N LYS A 22 -1.21 -6.67 -0.23
CA LYS A 22 -0.42 -5.67 0.50
C LYS A 22 -0.37 -4.44 -0.40
N GLU A 23 -0.98 -3.34 0.02
CA GLU A 23 -0.79 -2.05 -0.61
C GLU A 23 0.72 -1.79 -0.63
N THR A 24 1.28 -1.83 -1.82
CA THR A 24 2.71 -1.74 -2.04
C THR A 24 2.95 -0.60 -3.00
N PHE A 25 3.76 0.38 -2.56
CA PHE A 25 4.11 1.55 -3.36
C PHE A 25 5.25 1.25 -4.35
N ASN A 26 5.47 -0.03 -4.65
CA ASN A 26 6.70 -0.48 -5.27
C ASN A 26 6.94 0.12 -6.65
N SER A 27 5.91 0.11 -7.50
CA SER A 27 6.00 0.67 -8.85
C SER A 27 6.24 2.19 -8.84
N TYR A 28 5.68 2.92 -7.87
CA TYR A 28 5.85 4.36 -7.75
C TYR A 28 7.25 4.73 -7.28
N ILE A 29 7.78 3.98 -6.30
CA ILE A 29 9.14 4.14 -5.81
C ILE A 29 10.16 3.93 -6.95
N PHE A 30 9.97 2.92 -7.80
CA PHE A 30 10.85 2.70 -8.96
C PHE A 30 10.73 3.79 -10.03
N LYS A 31 9.52 4.34 -10.26
CA LYS A 31 9.33 5.46 -11.20
C LYS A 31 10.09 6.70 -10.73
N VAL A 32 9.97 7.08 -9.46
CA VAL A 32 10.69 8.23 -8.89
C VAL A 32 12.20 7.99 -8.88
N LEU A 33 12.64 6.78 -8.53
CA LEU A 33 14.07 6.47 -8.56
C LEU A 33 14.68 6.67 -9.95
N LYS A 34 13.99 6.24 -11.02
CA LYS A 34 14.50 6.41 -12.39
C LYS A 34 14.57 7.87 -12.82
N GLN A 35 13.75 8.75 -12.25
CA GLN A 35 13.83 10.19 -12.48
C GLN A 35 15.09 10.80 -11.83
N VAL A 36 15.54 10.29 -10.69
CA VAL A 36 16.69 10.82 -9.94
C VAL A 36 18.01 10.13 -10.31
N HIS A 37 17.99 8.81 -10.52
CA HIS A 37 19.16 7.99 -10.83
C HIS A 37 18.84 6.91 -11.88
N PRO A 38 19.12 7.16 -13.17
CA PRO A 38 18.74 6.25 -14.25
C PRO A 38 19.49 4.91 -14.24
N LYS A 39 20.70 4.84 -13.66
CA LYS A 39 21.57 3.64 -13.66
C LYS A 39 21.58 2.85 -12.34
N THR A 40 20.96 3.36 -11.29
CA THR A 40 20.99 2.75 -9.95
C THR A 40 19.78 1.84 -9.74
N GLY A 41 19.98 0.76 -8.98
CA GLY A 41 18.93 -0.17 -8.53
C GLY A 41 18.81 -0.18 -7.00
N ILE A 42 17.65 -0.57 -6.48
CA ILE A 42 17.36 -0.64 -5.05
C ILE A 42 17.23 -2.09 -4.60
N SER A 43 17.80 -2.42 -3.44
CA SER A 43 17.68 -3.75 -2.83
C SER A 43 16.28 -4.04 -2.30
N LYS A 44 15.90 -5.32 -2.17
CA LYS A 44 14.60 -5.73 -1.61
C LYS A 44 14.38 -5.25 -0.16
N LYS A 45 15.47 -5.16 0.63
CA LYS A 45 15.41 -4.65 2.02
C LYS A 45 15.15 -3.14 2.04
N SER A 46 15.87 -2.38 1.22
CA SER A 46 15.65 -0.93 1.05
C SER A 46 14.24 -0.63 0.54
N MET A 47 13.71 -1.48 -0.34
CA MET A 47 12.33 -1.38 -0.82
C MET A 47 11.29 -1.51 0.29
N MET A 48 11.51 -2.44 1.24
CA MET A 48 10.62 -2.63 2.37
C MET A 48 10.60 -1.40 3.29
N ILE A 49 11.79 -0.84 3.56
CA ILE A 49 11.92 0.40 4.36
C ILE A 49 11.20 1.57 3.67
N MET A 50 11.38 1.71 2.35
CA MET A 50 10.70 2.75 1.57
C MET A 50 9.18 2.60 1.57
N ASN A 51 8.66 1.37 1.51
CA ASN A 51 7.23 1.13 1.61
C ASN A 51 6.66 1.56 2.97
N SER A 52 7.35 1.21 4.06
CA SER A 52 6.96 1.65 5.42
C SER A 52 7.04 3.16 5.60
N LEU A 53 8.03 3.82 5.01
CA LEU A 53 8.18 5.27 5.08
C LEU A 53 7.01 6.01 4.42
N VAL A 54 6.55 5.52 3.26
CA VAL A 54 5.38 6.10 2.58
C VAL A 54 4.13 5.90 3.42
N SER A 55 3.93 4.72 4.00
CA SER A 55 2.78 4.45 4.88
C SER A 55 2.79 5.33 6.14
N ASP A 56 3.91 5.45 6.84
CA ASP A 56 4.03 6.31 8.05
C ASP A 56 3.76 7.79 7.72
N THR A 57 4.30 8.27 6.59
CA THR A 57 4.07 9.65 6.16
C THR A 57 2.59 9.89 5.82
N PHE A 58 1.95 8.94 5.15
CA PHE A 58 0.54 9.02 4.81
C PHE A 58 -0.34 9.06 6.06
N ASP A 59 -0.10 8.17 7.03
CA ASP A 59 -0.88 8.11 8.28
C ASP A 59 -0.74 9.39 9.09
N ARG A 60 0.47 9.96 9.15
CA ARG A 60 0.70 11.27 9.78
C ARG A 60 -0.08 12.39 9.10
N ILE A 61 -0.12 12.43 7.77
CA ILE A 61 -0.87 13.45 7.03
C ILE A 61 -2.38 13.30 7.28
N VAL A 62 -2.91 12.08 7.22
CA VAL A 62 -4.34 11.82 7.41
C VAL A 62 -4.78 12.19 8.82
N SER A 63 -3.99 11.82 9.84
CA SER A 63 -4.28 12.16 11.24
C SER A 63 -4.36 13.66 11.47
N GLU A 64 -3.42 14.41 10.93
CA GLU A 64 -3.36 15.88 11.07
C GLU A 64 -4.44 16.58 10.24
N ALA A 65 -4.69 16.11 9.01
CA ALA A 65 -5.79 16.62 8.18
C ALA A 65 -7.15 16.37 8.85
N GLY A 66 -7.32 15.23 9.52
CA GLY A 66 -8.51 14.92 10.32
C GLY A 66 -8.70 15.89 11.50
N ARG A 67 -7.62 16.28 12.19
CA ARG A 67 -7.67 17.31 13.24
C ARG A 67 -8.05 18.68 12.67
N LEU A 68 -7.46 19.07 11.54
CA LEU A 68 -7.79 20.31 10.82
C LEU A 68 -9.27 20.36 10.39
N CYS A 69 -9.80 19.23 9.93
CA CYS A 69 -11.21 19.10 9.54
C CYS A 69 -12.14 19.33 10.74
N LYS A 70 -11.78 18.80 11.91
CA LYS A 70 -12.49 19.04 13.18
C LYS A 70 -12.46 20.51 13.60
N TYR A 71 -11.29 21.18 13.52
CA TYR A 71 -11.20 22.61 13.83
C TYR A 71 -12.04 23.48 12.88
N SER A 72 -12.14 23.08 11.61
CA SER A 72 -12.95 23.78 10.61
C SER A 72 -14.45 23.47 10.69
N ASN A 73 -14.90 22.60 11.61
CA ASN A 73 -16.29 22.11 11.69
C ASN A 73 -16.85 21.60 10.35
N LYS A 74 -15.99 20.98 9.52
CA LYS A 74 -16.39 20.37 8.26
C LYS A 74 -16.46 18.86 8.43
N GLY A 75 -17.55 18.26 7.98
CA GLY A 75 -17.73 16.80 8.00
C GLY A 75 -17.03 16.08 6.84
N THR A 76 -16.45 16.81 5.89
CA THR A 76 -15.83 16.25 4.68
C THR A 76 -14.41 16.76 4.54
N LEU A 77 -13.47 15.82 4.42
CA LEU A 77 -12.05 16.11 4.25
C LEU A 77 -11.79 16.54 2.80
N SER A 78 -11.50 17.82 2.60
CA SER A 78 -11.24 18.44 1.30
C SER A 78 -9.74 18.47 0.99
N SER A 79 -9.40 18.56 -0.30
CA SER A 79 -8.00 18.72 -0.76
C SER A 79 -7.30 19.92 -0.11
N ARG A 80 -8.06 20.92 0.38
CA ARG A 80 -7.51 22.07 1.11
C ARG A 80 -6.86 21.66 2.42
N GLU A 81 -7.46 20.79 3.24
CA GLU A 81 -6.86 20.41 4.53
C GLU A 81 -5.58 19.59 4.32
N ILE A 82 -5.59 18.69 3.33
CA ILE A 82 -4.42 17.89 2.95
C ILE A 82 -3.29 18.80 2.47
N LYS A 83 -3.59 19.71 1.54
CA LYS A 83 -2.62 20.68 0.99
C LYS A 83 -2.08 21.61 2.07
N LEU A 84 -2.96 22.09 2.95
CA LEU A 84 -2.57 22.94 4.07
C LEU A 84 -1.58 22.18 4.94
N ARG A 85 -1.91 20.97 5.41
CA ARG A 85 -0.97 20.23 6.25
C ARG A 85 0.38 19.97 5.57
N PHE A 86 0.36 19.66 4.27
CA PHE A 86 1.57 19.45 3.48
C PHE A 86 2.43 20.73 3.42
N ALA A 87 1.81 21.89 3.17
CA ALA A 87 2.48 23.18 3.17
C ALA A 87 3.05 23.56 4.54
N TRP A 88 2.34 23.26 5.63
CA TRP A 88 2.83 23.47 7.00
C TRP A 88 3.94 22.47 7.40
N SER A 89 4.08 21.35 6.70
CA SER A 89 5.18 20.40 6.94
C SER A 89 6.46 20.73 6.17
N CYS A 90 6.35 21.46 5.06
CA CYS A 90 7.48 21.87 4.22
C CYS A 90 7.99 23.28 4.51
N ARG A 91 7.36 24.00 5.44
CA ARG A 91 7.78 25.30 5.93
C ARG A 91 8.47 25.15 7.27
#